data_AF-A0A2K5C543-F1
#
_entry.id   AF-A0A2K5C543-F1
#
_cell.length_a   1.000
_cell.length_b   1.000
_cell.length_c   1.000
_cell.angle_alpha   90.00
_cell.angle_beta   90.00
_cell.angle_gamma   90.00
#
_symmetry.space_group_name_H-M   'P 1'
#
loop_
_entity.id
_entity.type
_entity.pdbx_description
1 polymer ?
#
loop_
_entity_poly.entity_id
_entity_poly.type
_entity_poly.pdbx_seq_one_letter_code
_entity_poly.pdbx_strand_id
1 'polypeptide(L)'
;MGGSALNQGVLEGDDAPGQSPYERLSQRMLDISGDRGVLKDVIREGAGDLVAPDATVLVKYSGYLEHMDRPFDSNCHRRTPKLMKLGEGKFSVGPGKEGIA
;
A
#
# COMPACT_ATOMS: atom_id res chain seq x y z
N MET A 1 -8.33 -13.93 35.02
CA MET A 1 -7.35 -14.84 34.37
C MET A 1 -7.65 -14.87 32.88
N GLY A 2 -6.63 -14.69 32.04
CA GLY A 2 -6.75 -14.80 30.58
C GLY A 2 -6.48 -13.49 29.81
N GLY A 3 -5.27 -12.94 29.93
CA GLY A 3 -4.77 -11.96 28.96
C GLY A 3 -4.29 -12.69 27.71
N SER A 4 -4.88 -12.38 26.56
CA SER A 4 -4.51 -12.98 25.28
C SER A 4 -3.23 -12.33 24.73
N ALA A 5 -2.31 -13.18 24.31
CA ALA A 5 -0.93 -12.90 24.02
C ALA A 5 -0.72 -11.96 22.81
N LEU A 6 0.36 -11.18 22.95
CA LEU A 6 0.98 -10.33 21.95
C LEU A 6 1.41 -11.15 20.73
N ASN A 7 0.89 -10.82 19.55
CA ASN A 7 1.45 -11.26 18.27
C ASN A 7 2.67 -10.39 17.88
N GLN A 8 3.75 -10.53 18.65
CA GLN A 8 5.08 -10.05 18.26
C GLN A 8 5.66 -11.06 17.26
N GLY A 9 5.26 -10.96 15.99
CA GLY A 9 5.90 -11.71 14.90
C GLY A 9 7.27 -11.10 14.62
N VAL A 10 8.31 -11.79 15.08
CA VAL A 10 9.71 -11.47 14.84
C VAL A 10 9.98 -11.47 13.32
N LEU A 11 10.51 -10.36 12.83
CA LEU A 11 11.00 -10.19 11.47
C LEU A 11 12.42 -10.79 11.44
N GLU A 12 12.54 -12.10 11.33
CA GLU A 12 13.80 -12.76 11.03
C GLU A 12 13.69 -13.38 9.63
N GLY A 13 14.26 -12.68 8.65
CA GLY A 13 14.38 -13.14 7.28
C GLY A 13 15.54 -12.40 6.63
N ASP A 14 16.62 -13.15 6.36
CA ASP A 14 17.83 -12.81 5.60
C ASP A 14 18.07 -11.31 5.35
N ASP A 15 18.55 -10.62 6.39
CA ASP A 15 19.05 -9.25 6.30
C ASP A 15 20.40 -9.22 5.57
N ALA A 16 20.37 -9.17 4.24
CA ALA A 16 21.55 -8.76 3.48
C ALA A 16 21.88 -7.29 3.85
N PRO A 17 23.12 -6.97 4.28
CA PRO A 17 23.45 -5.63 4.73
C PRO A 17 23.28 -4.62 3.58
N GLY A 18 22.47 -3.59 3.81
CA GLY A 18 22.31 -2.45 2.90
C GLY A 18 20.94 -2.29 2.22
N GLN A 19 19.98 -3.19 2.44
CA GLN A 19 18.65 -3.06 1.83
C GLN A 19 17.72 -2.12 2.61
N SER A 20 16.95 -1.32 1.88
CA SER A 20 15.93 -0.44 2.43
C SER A 20 14.69 -1.22 2.93
N PRO A 21 13.90 -0.70 3.89
CA PRO A 21 12.65 -1.33 4.31
C PRO A 21 11.70 -1.69 3.17
N TYR A 22 11.56 -0.82 2.17
CA TYR A 22 10.69 -1.06 1.00
C TYR A 22 11.31 -2.06 0.02
N GLU A 23 12.63 -2.09 -0.15
CA GLU A 23 13.30 -3.13 -0.93
C GLU A 23 13.05 -4.52 -0.34
N ARG A 24 13.18 -4.67 0.98
CA ARG A 24 12.87 -5.92 1.69
C ARG A 24 11.41 -6.31 1.54
N LEU A 25 10.50 -5.34 1.72
CA LEU A 25 9.06 -5.57 1.52
C LEU A 25 8.77 -6.06 0.10
N SER A 26 9.43 -5.47 -0.90
CA SER A 26 9.22 -5.77 -2.33
C SER A 26 9.51 -7.23 -2.71
N GLN A 27 10.34 -7.93 -1.94
CA GLN A 27 10.75 -9.32 -2.23
C GLN A 27 9.59 -10.31 -2.16
N ARG A 28 8.56 -10.02 -1.35
CA ARG A 28 7.38 -10.88 -1.19
C ARG A 28 6.15 -10.42 -1.96
N MET A 29 6.23 -9.32 -2.70
CA MET A 29 5.09 -8.73 -3.40
C MET A 29 4.99 -9.22 -4.84
N LEU A 30 3.76 -9.32 -5.35
CA LEU A 30 3.47 -9.65 -6.74
C LEU A 30 3.70 -8.43 -7.64
N ASP A 31 4.48 -8.60 -8.70
CA ASP A 31 4.57 -7.61 -9.77
C ASP A 31 3.33 -7.68 -10.67
N ILE A 32 2.55 -6.61 -10.69
CA ILE A 32 1.32 -6.51 -11.48
C ILE A 32 1.48 -5.66 -12.74
N SER A 33 2.60 -4.96 -12.89
CA SER A 33 2.91 -4.14 -14.07
C SER A 33 3.91 -4.82 -15.01
N GLY A 34 4.72 -5.76 -14.52
CA GLY A 34 5.73 -6.51 -15.27
C GLY A 34 7.09 -5.83 -15.37
N ASP A 35 7.19 -4.59 -14.89
CA ASP A 35 8.40 -3.77 -14.82
C ASP A 35 8.85 -3.49 -13.37
N ARG A 36 8.20 -4.13 -12.39
CA ARG A 36 8.34 -3.87 -10.95
C ARG A 36 8.03 -2.45 -10.49
N GLY A 37 7.43 -1.61 -11.32
CA GLY A 37 6.98 -0.26 -10.96
C GLY A 37 5.78 -0.27 -10.01
N VAL A 38 4.93 -1.30 -10.08
CA VAL A 38 3.79 -1.48 -9.17
C VAL A 38 3.78 -2.90 -8.61
N LEU A 39 4.02 -2.99 -7.30
CA LEU A 39 4.02 -4.24 -6.56
C LEU A 39 2.81 -4.32 -5.63
N LYS A 40 2.22 -5.51 -5.49
CA LYS A 40 1.00 -5.75 -4.70
C LYS A 40 1.18 -6.92 -3.72
N ASP A 41 0.74 -6.70 -2.49
CA ASP A 41 0.53 -7.76 -1.49
C ASP A 41 -0.93 -7.71 -1.03
N VAL A 42 -1.60 -8.86 -0.95
CA VAL A 42 -3.01 -8.95 -0.54
C VAL A 42 -3.07 -9.29 0.94
N ILE A 43 -3.28 -8.26 1.78
CA ILE A 43 -3.36 -8.43 3.24
C ILE A 43 -4.69 -9.10 3.65
N ARG A 44 -5.77 -8.84 2.90
CA ARG A 44 -7.08 -9.45 3.12
C ARG A 44 -7.82 -9.60 1.80
N GLU A 45 -8.22 -10.83 1.50
CA GLU A 45 -9.00 -11.15 0.32
C GLU A 45 -10.35 -10.45 0.32
N GLY A 46 -10.76 -10.00 -0.87
CA GLY A 46 -12.11 -9.56 -1.16
C GLY A 46 -12.96 -10.71 -1.71
N ALA A 47 -14.20 -10.40 -2.08
CA ALA A 47 -15.07 -11.32 -2.79
C ALA A 47 -15.76 -10.60 -3.95
N GLY A 48 -16.16 -11.36 -4.97
CA GLY A 48 -16.80 -10.85 -6.18
C GLY A 48 -15.84 -10.68 -7.35
N ASP A 49 -16.34 -10.07 -8.41
CA ASP A 49 -15.64 -9.92 -9.67
C ASP A 49 -14.58 -8.80 -9.64
N LEU A 50 -13.69 -8.83 -10.62
CA LEU A 50 -12.71 -7.77 -10.83
C LEU A 50 -13.41 -6.44 -11.13
N VAL A 51 -12.82 -5.36 -10.62
CA VAL A 51 -13.33 -4.01 -10.85
C VAL A 51 -13.15 -3.64 -12.33
N ALA A 52 -14.23 -3.15 -12.95
CA ALA A 52 -14.18 -2.70 -14.34
C ALA A 52 -13.25 -1.48 -14.53
N PRO A 53 -12.54 -1.36 -15.66
CA PRO A 53 -11.53 -0.31 -15.88
C PRO A 53 -12.03 1.13 -15.71
N ASP A 54 -13.31 1.38 -15.98
CA ASP A 54 -13.96 2.69 -15.91
C ASP A 54 -14.93 2.81 -14.73
N ALA A 55 -14.86 1.89 -13.76
CA ALA A 55 -15.75 1.91 -12.61
C ALA A 55 -15.55 3.16 -11.73
N THR A 56 -16.61 3.52 -11.02
CA THR A 56 -16.50 4.46 -9.89
C THR A 56 -16.39 3.66 -8.60
N VAL A 57 -15.25 3.78 -7.92
CA VAL A 57 -14.94 3.00 -6.71
C VAL A 57 -15.00 3.85 -5.45
N LEU A 58 -15.28 3.18 -4.34
CA LEU A 58 -15.21 3.74 -3.00
C LEU A 58 -13.99 3.15 -2.29
N VAL A 59 -13.01 3.99 -1.95
CA VAL A 59 -11.73 3.51 -1.41
C VAL A 59 -11.35 4.18 -0.11
N LYS A 60 -10.74 3.40 0.78
CA LYS A 60 -9.93 3.90 1.89
C LYS A 60 -8.46 3.66 1.61
N TYR A 61 -7.63 4.68 1.76
CA TYR A 61 -6.19 4.59 1.51
C TYR A 61 -5.39 5.42 2.51
N SER A 62 -4.13 5.03 2.67
CA SER A 62 -3.07 5.78 3.32
C SER A 62 -1.80 5.60 2.49
N GLY A 63 -1.17 6.69 2.07
CA GLY A 63 0.10 6.70 1.36
C GLY A 63 1.26 7.03 2.31
N TYR A 64 2.33 6.24 2.25
CA TYR A 64 3.52 6.39 3.08
C TYR A 64 4.77 6.56 2.21
N LEU A 65 5.67 7.44 2.63
CA LEU A 65 7.03 7.49 2.10
C LEU A 65 7.93 6.65 2.99
N GLU A 66 9.02 6.14 2.41
CA GLU A 66 9.98 5.35 3.16
C GLU A 66 10.57 6.16 4.33
N HIS A 67 10.78 5.50 5.46
CA HIS A 67 11.24 6.13 6.71
C HIS A 67 10.28 7.14 7.36
N MET A 68 9.05 7.27 6.87
CA MET A 68 8.01 8.08 7.52
C MET A 68 6.98 7.21 8.24
N ASP A 69 6.88 7.36 9.56
CA ASP A 69 5.88 6.65 10.38
C ASP A 69 4.45 7.19 10.21
N ARG A 70 4.31 8.36 9.55
CA ARG A 70 3.02 9.01 9.30
C ARG A 70 2.73 9.07 7.81
N PRO A 71 1.47 8.87 7.40
CA PRO A 71 1.11 8.95 6.00
C PRO A 71 1.27 10.38 5.50
N PHE A 72 1.80 10.55 4.29
CA PHE A 72 1.85 11.86 3.62
C PHE A 72 0.47 12.27 3.11
N ASP A 73 -0.39 11.30 2.80
CA ASP A 73 -1.80 11.49 2.46
C ASP A 73 -2.64 10.30 2.96
N SER A 74 -3.83 10.56 3.49
CA SER A 74 -4.74 9.52 3.96
C SER A 74 -6.18 10.02 3.98
N ASN A 75 -7.11 9.16 3.55
CA ASN A 75 -8.54 9.43 3.67
C ASN A 75 -9.23 8.58 4.74
N CYS A 76 -8.48 7.75 5.48
CA CYS A 76 -9.02 6.81 6.48
C CYS A 76 -9.80 7.50 7.61
N HIS A 77 -9.44 8.75 7.93
CA HIS A 77 -10.08 9.56 8.97
C HIS A 77 -11.37 10.25 8.51
N ARG A 78 -11.66 10.27 7.20
CA ARG A 78 -12.86 10.92 6.68
C ARG A 78 -14.08 10.04 6.95
N ARG A 79 -15.13 10.62 7.53
CA ARG A 79 -16.41 9.94 7.79
C ARG A 79 -17.06 9.43 6.51
N THR A 80 -16.96 10.20 5.43
CA THR A 80 -17.52 9.85 4.13
C THR A 80 -16.38 9.55 3.15
N PRO A 81 -16.19 8.28 2.74
CA PRO A 81 -15.20 7.94 1.72
C PRO A 81 -15.57 8.61 0.39
N LYS A 82 -14.55 9.06 -0.34
CA LYS A 82 -14.72 9.79 -1.60
C LYS A 82 -14.87 8.78 -2.75
N LEU A 83 -15.86 9.00 -3.63
CA LEU A 83 -15.99 8.27 -4.89
C LEU A 83 -14.89 8.68 -5.87
N MET A 84 -14.32 7.70 -6.54
CA MET A 84 -13.15 7.84 -7.39
C MET A 84 -13.40 7.12 -8.72
N LYS A 85 -13.35 7.87 -9.83
CA LYS A 85 -13.57 7.34 -11.19
C LYS A 85 -12.26 6.79 -11.74
N LEU A 86 -12.22 5.50 -12.05
CA LEU A 86 -11.07 4.84 -12.67
C LEU A 86 -11.00 5.15 -14.17
N GLY A 87 -9.84 4.93 -14.78
CA GLY A 87 -9.61 5.11 -16.22
C GLY A 87 -9.36 6.54 -16.70
N GLU A 88 -9.49 7.56 -15.84
CA GLU A 88 -9.29 8.98 -16.21
C GLU A 88 -7.85 9.50 -16.01
N GLY A 89 -6.89 8.63 -15.69
CA GLY A 89 -5.49 9.04 -15.42
C GLY A 89 -5.29 9.88 -14.16
N LYS A 90 -6.32 10.04 -13.33
CA LYS A 90 -6.27 10.82 -12.07
C LYS A 90 -5.53 10.13 -10.93
N PHE A 91 -5.22 8.84 -11.10
CA PHE A 91 -4.51 8.01 -10.14
C PHE A 91 -3.15 7.69 -10.72
N SER A 92 -2.09 8.08 -10.00
CA SER A 92 -0.72 7.74 -10.38
C SER A 92 -0.02 7.12 -9.19
N VAL A 93 0.64 5.99 -9.45
CA VAL A 93 1.75 5.50 -8.63
C VAL A 93 2.98 6.17 -9.23
N GLY A 94 3.72 6.93 -8.43
CA GLY A 94 4.92 7.61 -8.90
C GLY A 94 5.90 7.78 -7.75
N PRO A 95 7.17 8.11 -8.05
CA PRO A 95 8.10 8.50 -7.01
C PRO A 95 7.43 9.62 -6.20
N GLY A 96 7.43 9.47 -4.87
CA GLY A 96 6.98 10.54 -3.98
C GLY A 96 7.63 11.82 -4.48
N LYS A 97 6.82 12.87 -4.73
CA LYS A 97 7.40 14.16 -5.10
C LYS A 97 8.24 14.54 -3.89
N GLU A 98 9.56 14.44 -3.99
CA GLU A 98 10.43 15.04 -3.00
C GLU A 98 10.07 16.52 -3.00
N GLY A 99 9.43 16.96 -1.93
CA GLY A 99 9.16 18.37 -1.73
C GLY A 99 10.49 19.09 -1.66
N ILE A 100 10.82 19.81 -2.72
CA ILE A 100 11.83 20.86 -2.68
C ILE A 100 11.16 22.11 -3.25
N ALA A 101 10.87 23.03 -2.32
CA ALA A 101 10.51 24.45 -2.43
C ALA A 101 9.57 24.90 -3.56
#